data_AF-A0A9E4E500-F1
#
_entry.id   AF-A0A9E4E500-F1
#
_cell.length_a   1.000
_cell.length_b   1.000
_cell.length_c   1.000
_cell.angle_alpha   90.00
_cell.angle_beta   90.00
_cell.angle_gamma   90.00
#
_symmetry.space_group_name_H-M   'P 1'
#
loop_
_entity.id
_entity.type
_entity.pdbx_description
1 polymer ?
#
loop_
_entity_poly.entity_id
_entity_poly.type
_entity_poly.pdbx_seq_one_letter_code
_entity_poly.pdbx_strand_id
1 'polypeptide(L)'
;MKLRYAILSILLLIACSNRNTPQAVAEDFIYNYYKLANQETALQLSYGQATEKLEAEIVRLQDVRAPGDPGPEMPKMEYKQTGKEVANEVENIEHILFDYKLTIKNSVGTTTHTRNVVITTENIEGQWKVVNFDEY
;
A
#
# COMPACT_ATOMS: atom_id res chain seq x y z
N MET A 1 0.52 9.28 46.53
CA MET A 1 0.63 8.01 45.76
C MET A 1 -0.42 8.00 44.62
N LYS A 2 -0.33 8.91 43.64
CA LYS A 2 -1.32 9.01 42.52
C LYS A 2 -0.72 9.48 41.18
N LEU A 3 0.58 9.74 41.10
CA LEU A 3 1.24 10.25 39.87
C LEU A 3 1.66 9.11 38.91
N ARG A 4 1.82 7.88 39.41
CA ARG A 4 2.28 6.73 38.62
C ARG A 4 1.19 6.14 37.71
N TYR A 5 -0.08 6.29 38.07
CA TYR A 5 -1.20 5.74 37.29
C TYR A 5 -1.57 6.59 36.08
N ALA A 6 -1.27 7.90 36.11
CA ALA A 6 -1.55 8.79 34.98
C ALA A 6 -0.62 8.55 33.77
N ILE A 7 0.62 8.12 34.02
CA ILE A 7 1.62 7.87 32.96
C ILE A 7 1.29 6.57 32.20
N LEU A 8 0.77 5.54 32.88
CA LEU A 8 0.45 4.26 32.26
C LEU A 8 -0.72 4.36 31.26
N SER A 9 -1.70 5.23 31.52
CA SER A 9 -2.84 5.45 30.62
C SER A 9 -2.47 6.20 29.34
N ILE A 10 -1.44 7.06 29.37
CA ILE A 10 -0.95 7.79 28.18
C ILE A 10 -0.15 6.86 27.26
N LEU A 11 0.63 5.92 27.81
CA LEU A 11 1.37 4.92 27.03
C LEU A 11 0.46 3.91 26.30
N LEU A 12 -0.72 3.61 26.87
CA LEU A 12 -1.73 2.74 26.24
C LEU A 12 -2.41 3.38 25.02
N LEU A 13 -2.48 4.71 24.95
CA LEU A 13 -3.04 5.43 23.79
C LEU A 13 -2.08 5.46 22.59
N ILE A 14 -0.78 5.35 22.81
CA ILE A 14 0.25 5.31 21.74
C ILE A 14 0.34 3.90 21.14
N ALA A 15 -0.08 2.86 21.86
CA ALA A 15 -0.10 1.48 21.39
C ALA A 15 -1.30 1.16 20.47
N CYS A 16 -2.29 2.04 20.38
CA CYS A 16 -3.45 1.89 19.50
C CYS A 16 -3.23 2.69 18.20
N SER A 17 -2.96 1.98 17.12
CA SER A 17 -3.01 2.44 15.71
C SER A 17 -1.82 3.23 15.14
N ASN A 18 -0.58 2.89 15.49
CA ASN A 18 0.49 3.24 14.55
C ASN A 18 0.42 2.30 13.33
N ARG A 19 -0.35 2.68 12.30
CA ARG A 19 -0.41 1.98 10.99
C ARG A 19 0.87 2.14 10.17
N ASN A 20 1.88 2.82 10.70
CA ASN A 20 3.22 2.87 10.11
C ASN A 20 3.97 1.56 10.32
N THR A 21 3.45 0.47 9.76
CA THR A 21 4.13 -0.83 9.66
C THR A 21 4.29 -1.16 8.17
N PRO A 22 5.31 -1.93 7.78
CA PRO A 22 5.56 -2.26 6.37
C PRO A 22 4.33 -2.93 5.73
N GLN A 23 3.69 -3.86 6.46
CA GLN A 23 2.51 -4.56 5.97
C GLN A 23 1.30 -3.63 5.85
N ALA A 24 1.04 -2.78 6.84
CA ALA A 24 -0.10 -1.87 6.78
C ALA A 24 0.05 -0.85 5.63
N VAL A 25 1.26 -0.35 5.38
CA VAL A 25 1.55 0.53 4.24
C VAL A 25 1.35 -0.20 2.90
N ALA A 26 1.79 -1.45 2.78
CA ALA A 26 1.54 -2.26 1.58
C ALA A 26 0.04 -2.52 1.34
N GLU A 27 -0.71 -2.85 2.40
CA GLU A 27 -2.16 -3.05 2.31
C GLU A 27 -2.93 -1.76 1.99
N ASP A 28 -2.52 -0.63 2.58
CA ASP A 28 -3.09 0.69 2.27
C ASP A 28 -2.77 1.11 0.83
N PHE A 29 -1.57 0.78 0.32
CA PHE A 29 -1.23 0.97 -1.08
C PHE A 29 -2.13 0.14 -1.99
N ILE A 30 -2.31 -1.16 -1.71
CA ILE A 30 -3.19 -2.04 -2.51
C ILE A 30 -4.62 -1.52 -2.51
N TYR A 31 -5.11 -1.11 -1.34
CA TYR A 31 -6.46 -0.59 -1.19
C TYR A 31 -6.67 0.67 -2.05
N ASN A 32 -5.74 1.62 -2.02
CA ASN A 32 -5.88 2.87 -2.76
C ASN A 32 -5.62 2.68 -4.26
N TYR A 33 -4.49 2.05 -4.62
CA TYR A 33 -4.07 1.91 -6.01
C TYR A 33 -4.93 0.90 -6.78
N TYR A 34 -5.04 -0.34 -6.29
CA TYR A 34 -5.73 -1.39 -7.02
C TYR A 34 -7.23 -1.35 -6.79
N LYS A 35 -7.70 -1.20 -5.55
CA LYS A 35 -9.13 -1.33 -5.23
C LYS A 35 -9.92 -0.06 -5.47
N LEU A 36 -9.38 1.11 -5.15
CA LEU A 36 -10.06 2.40 -5.37
C LEU A 36 -9.66 3.09 -6.68
N ALA A 37 -8.60 2.62 -7.36
CA ALA A 37 -8.01 3.31 -8.50
C ALA A 37 -7.73 4.79 -8.19
N ASN A 38 -7.22 5.06 -6.99
CA ASN A 38 -6.84 6.37 -6.51
C ASN A 38 -5.31 6.47 -6.44
N GLN A 39 -4.71 6.79 -7.59
CA GLN A 39 -3.25 6.92 -7.75
C GLN A 39 -2.68 8.02 -6.85
N GLU A 40 -3.42 9.11 -6.60
CA GLU A 40 -2.94 10.24 -5.77
C GLU A 40 -2.75 9.83 -4.31
N THR A 41 -3.67 9.05 -3.76
CA THR A 41 -3.54 8.55 -2.38
C THR A 41 -2.44 7.49 -2.30
N ALA A 42 -2.31 6.65 -3.33
CA ALA A 42 -1.20 5.70 -3.42
C ALA A 42 0.17 6.39 -3.53
N LEU A 43 0.24 7.53 -4.22
CA LEU A 43 1.45 8.34 -4.36
C LEU A 43 1.95 8.85 -3.00
N GLN A 44 1.05 9.24 -2.09
CA GLN A 44 1.41 9.67 -0.73
C GLN A 44 2.06 8.57 0.11
N LEU A 45 1.80 7.30 -0.21
CA LEU A 45 2.38 6.12 0.43
C LEU A 45 3.71 5.69 -0.23
N SER A 46 4.09 6.31 -1.34
CA SER A 46 5.20 5.89 -2.18
C SER A 46 6.47 6.72 -1.94
N TYR A 47 7.61 6.15 -2.30
CA TYR A 47 8.91 6.82 -2.39
C TYR A 47 9.72 6.22 -3.55
N GLY A 48 10.76 6.92 -4.02
CA GLY A 48 11.67 6.41 -5.06
C GLY A 48 10.96 5.89 -6.33
N GLN A 49 11.32 4.69 -6.77
CA GLN A 49 10.83 4.11 -8.02
C GLN A 49 9.30 3.97 -8.09
N ALA A 50 8.63 3.66 -6.97
CA ALA A 50 7.18 3.61 -6.91
C ALA A 50 6.53 4.97 -7.20
N THR A 51 7.17 6.07 -6.73
CA THR A 51 6.70 7.44 -7.01
C THR A 51 6.80 7.74 -8.50
N GLU A 52 7.95 7.44 -9.11
CA GLU A 52 8.17 7.65 -10.55
C GLU A 52 7.17 6.87 -11.40
N LYS A 53 6.90 5.60 -11.04
CA LYS A 53 5.90 4.75 -11.72
C LYS A 53 4.51 5.38 -11.68
N LEU A 54 4.07 5.84 -10.51
CA LEU A 54 2.75 6.44 -10.31
C LEU A 54 2.62 7.80 -11.00
N GLU A 55 3.61 8.68 -10.88
CA GLU A 55 3.59 9.98 -11.55
C GLU A 55 3.51 9.82 -13.07
N ALA A 56 4.31 8.90 -13.64
CA ALA A 56 4.25 8.60 -15.06
C ALA A 56 2.87 8.03 -15.47
N GLU A 57 2.24 7.22 -14.64
CA GLU A 57 0.88 6.72 -14.90
C GLU A 57 -0.16 7.83 -14.84
N ILE A 58 -0.13 8.66 -13.79
CA ILE A 58 -1.07 9.78 -13.62
C ILE A 58 -1.01 10.69 -14.85
N VAL A 59 0.20 11.06 -15.31
CA VAL A 59 0.38 11.87 -16.51
C VAL A 59 -0.18 11.18 -17.75
N ARG A 60 0.01 9.86 -17.91
CA ARG A 60 -0.55 9.12 -19.06
C ARG A 60 -2.07 9.04 -19.04
N LEU A 61 -2.69 9.05 -17.86
CA LEU A 61 -4.14 8.88 -17.69
C LEU A 61 -4.90 10.20 -17.55
N GLN A 62 -4.22 11.34 -17.46
CA GLN A 62 -4.82 12.65 -17.21
C GLN A 62 -5.91 13.06 -18.23
N ASP A 63 -5.82 12.57 -19.47
CA ASP A 63 -6.78 12.90 -20.53
C ASP A 63 -8.08 12.11 -20.43
N VAL A 64 -8.09 11.00 -19.67
CA VAL A 64 -9.23 10.09 -19.52
C VAL A 64 -9.72 9.93 -18.08
N ARG A 65 -9.02 10.50 -17.11
CA ARG A 65 -9.38 10.54 -15.69
C ARG A 65 -9.12 11.93 -15.12
N ALA A 66 -10.13 12.51 -14.47
CA ALA A 66 -9.93 13.73 -13.71
C ALA A 66 -9.07 13.42 -12.46
N PRO A 67 -8.19 14.35 -12.03
CA PRO A 67 -7.45 14.23 -10.78
C PRO A 67 -8.38 13.92 -9.60
N GLY A 68 -8.00 12.92 -8.79
CA GLY A 68 -8.77 12.46 -7.63
C GLY A 68 -10.08 11.71 -7.93
N ASP A 69 -10.44 11.45 -9.19
CA ASP A 69 -11.66 10.71 -9.55
C ASP A 69 -11.41 9.20 -9.53
N PRO A 70 -12.04 8.42 -8.62
CA PRO A 70 -11.96 6.97 -8.67
C PRO A 70 -12.53 6.48 -10.01
N GLY A 71 -11.83 5.57 -10.69
CA GLY A 71 -12.23 5.07 -12.01
C GLY A 71 -13.68 4.54 -12.06
N PRO A 72 -14.26 4.39 -13.27
CA PRO A 72 -15.65 3.93 -13.44
C PRO A 72 -15.91 2.60 -12.73
N GLU A 73 -17.17 2.38 -12.31
CA GLU A 73 -17.68 1.25 -11.49
C GLU A 73 -16.64 0.14 -11.23
N MET A 74 -15.92 0.29 -10.11
CA MET A 74 -14.78 -0.55 -9.81
C MET A 74 -15.22 -2.01 -9.61
N PRO A 75 -14.60 -2.97 -10.30
CA PRO A 75 -14.88 -4.38 -10.09
C PRO A 75 -14.63 -4.75 -8.62
N LYS A 76 -15.40 -5.70 -8.08
CA LYS A 76 -15.19 -6.18 -6.71
C LYS A 76 -13.82 -6.86 -6.64
N MET A 77 -12.90 -6.25 -5.89
CA MET A 77 -11.56 -6.76 -5.69
C MET A 77 -11.36 -7.27 -4.27
N GLU A 78 -10.84 -8.49 -4.17
CA GLU A 78 -10.34 -9.13 -2.96
C GLU A 78 -8.82 -9.33 -3.10
N TYR A 79 -8.08 -9.23 -2.01
CA TYR A 79 -6.64 -9.51 -2.01
C TYR A 79 -6.27 -10.44 -0.86
N LYS A 80 -5.27 -11.28 -1.09
CA LYS A 80 -4.72 -12.18 -0.07
C LYS A 80 -3.20 -12.16 -0.17
N GLN A 81 -2.54 -11.93 0.96
CA GLN A 81 -1.09 -12.08 1.04
C GLN A 81 -0.69 -13.55 0.87
N THR A 82 0.25 -13.80 -0.02
CA THR A 82 0.77 -15.14 -0.35
C THR A 82 2.23 -15.34 0.06
N GLY A 83 2.97 -14.26 0.30
CA GLY A 83 4.38 -14.31 0.67
C GLY A 83 4.81 -13.10 1.49
N LYS A 84 5.93 -13.24 2.20
CA LYS A 84 6.65 -12.16 2.87
C LYS A 84 8.13 -12.52 2.92
N GLU A 85 8.98 -11.63 2.46
CA GLU A 85 10.43 -11.78 2.52
C GLU A 85 11.06 -10.52 3.10
N VAL A 86 12.08 -10.69 3.95
CA VAL A 86 12.92 -9.59 4.43
C VAL A 86 14.21 -9.67 3.62
N ALA A 87 14.32 -8.80 2.63
CA ALA A 87 15.53 -8.66 1.81
C ALA A 87 16.40 -7.58 2.46
N ASN A 88 17.46 -8.01 3.14
CA ASN A 88 18.52 -7.10 3.55
C ASN A 88 19.44 -6.94 2.33
N GLU A 89 19.23 -5.89 1.56
CA GLU A 89 20.17 -5.54 0.48
C GLU A 89 21.13 -4.45 0.94
N VAL A 90 22.11 -4.20 0.08
CA VAL A 90 23.35 -3.44 0.32
C VAL A 90 23.11 -2.17 1.16
N GLU A 91 24.05 -1.86 2.06
CA GLU A 91 24.04 -0.67 2.95
C GLU A 91 23.21 -0.74 4.24
N ASN A 92 22.75 -1.93 4.65
CA ASN A 92 21.92 -2.15 5.86
C ASN A 92 20.52 -1.51 5.76
N ILE A 93 20.01 -1.35 4.54
CA ILE A 93 18.64 -0.93 4.31
C ILE A 93 17.75 -2.17 4.35
N GLU A 94 16.75 -2.15 5.24
CA GLU A 94 15.79 -3.24 5.36
C GLU A 94 14.68 -3.06 4.32
N HIS A 95 14.64 -3.95 3.32
CA HIS A 95 13.51 -4.06 2.40
C HIS A 95 12.61 -5.21 2.84
N ILE A 96 11.31 -4.95 2.84
CA ILE A 96 10.31 -5.99 3.12
C ILE A 96 9.41 -6.12 1.91
N LEU A 97 9.45 -7.31 1.30
CA LEU A 97 8.70 -7.70 0.13
C LEU A 97 7.45 -8.46 0.57
N PHE A 98 6.33 -8.16 -0.07
CA PHE A 98 5.05 -8.80 0.16
C PHE A 98 4.44 -9.24 -1.17
N ASP A 99 4.17 -10.54 -1.29
CA ASP A 99 3.43 -11.07 -2.42
C ASP A 99 1.94 -11.10 -2.11
N TYR A 100 1.13 -10.64 -3.05
CA TYR A 100 -0.31 -10.64 -2.97
C TYR A 100 -0.94 -11.26 -4.21
N LYS A 101 -2.01 -12.02 -4.00
CA LYS A 101 -2.93 -12.48 -5.03
C LYS A 101 -4.17 -11.60 -5.03
N LEU A 102 -4.37 -10.82 -6.07
CA LEU A 102 -5.56 -9.99 -6.29
C LEU A 102 -6.60 -10.80 -7.09
N THR A 103 -7.83 -10.83 -6.62
CA THR A 103 -8.97 -11.49 -7.28
C THR A 103 -9.99 -10.42 -7.67
N ILE A 104 -10.20 -10.24 -8.96
CA ILE A 104 -11.04 -9.18 -9.55
C ILE A 104 -12.29 -9.84 -10.13
N LYS A 105 -13.45 -9.46 -9.62
CA LYS A 105 -14.76 -9.93 -10.09
C LYS A 105 -15.43 -8.81 -10.88
N ASN A 106 -15.81 -9.08 -12.14
CA ASN A 106 -16.59 -8.09 -12.90
C ASN A 106 -17.95 -7.81 -12.21
N SER A 107 -18.58 -6.68 -12.53
CA SER A 107 -19.86 -6.25 -11.95
C SER A 107 -21.00 -7.27 -12.15
N VAL A 108 -20.89 -8.12 -13.16
CA VAL A 108 -21.85 -9.21 -13.50
C VAL A 108 -21.51 -10.53 -12.79
N GLY A 109 -20.44 -10.59 -11.99
CA GLY A 109 -20.00 -11.76 -11.21
C GLY A 109 -19.53 -12.98 -12.01
N THR A 110 -19.44 -12.86 -13.34
CA THR A 110 -19.22 -13.98 -14.26
C THR A 110 -17.75 -14.22 -14.59
N THR A 111 -16.92 -13.18 -14.51
CA THR A 111 -15.48 -13.31 -14.82
C THR A 111 -14.66 -12.96 -13.60
N THR A 112 -13.83 -13.93 -13.19
CA THR A 112 -12.83 -13.76 -12.14
C THR A 112 -11.46 -13.72 -12.80
N HIS A 113 -10.79 -12.57 -12.71
CA HIS A 113 -9.39 -12.45 -13.09
C HIS A 113 -8.53 -12.45 -11.84
N THR A 114 -7.35 -13.03 -11.96
CA THR A 114 -6.36 -13.01 -10.88
C THR A 114 -5.11 -12.28 -11.36
N ARG A 115 -4.50 -11.48 -10.48
CA ARG A 115 -3.16 -10.90 -10.69
C ARG A 115 -2.30 -11.20 -9.48
N ASN A 116 -1.03 -11.52 -9.69
CA ASN A 116 -0.07 -11.53 -8.59
C ASN A 116 0.67 -10.20 -8.59
N VAL A 117 0.95 -9.70 -7.40
CA VAL A 117 1.60 -8.41 -7.18
C VAL A 117 2.65 -8.59 -6.11
N VAL A 118 3.83 -8.05 -6.35
CA VAL A 118 4.86 -7.88 -5.33
C VAL A 118 4.91 -6.41 -4.93
N ILE A 119 4.88 -6.13 -3.62
CA ILE A 119 5.04 -4.79 -3.04
C ILE A 119 6.31 -4.78 -2.20
N THR A 120 7.23 -3.85 -2.48
CA THR A 120 8.45 -3.66 -1.71
C THR A 120 8.31 -2.41 -0.85
N THR A 121 8.58 -2.55 0.45
CA THR A 121 8.56 -1.44 1.41
C THR A 121 9.92 -1.21 2.05
N GLU A 122 10.18 0.04 2.40
CA GLU A 122 11.41 0.49 3.07
C GLU A 122 11.06 1.51 4.15
N ASN A 123 11.88 1.60 5.20
CA ASN A 123 11.76 2.64 6.21
C ASN A 123 12.58 3.88 5.82
N ILE A 124 11.88 4.92 5.37
CA ILE A 124 12.45 6.22 5.01
C ILE A 124 12.27 7.16 6.20
N GLU A 125 13.37 7.47 6.90
CA GLU A 125 13.40 8.43 8.01
C GLU A 125 12.36 8.15 9.12
N GLY A 126 12.12 6.88 9.45
CA GLY A 126 11.14 6.47 10.45
C GLY A 126 9.73 6.24 9.89
N GLN A 127 9.51 6.44 8.60
CA GLN A 127 8.24 6.17 7.91
C GLN A 127 8.37 5.04 6.91
N TRP A 128 7.54 4.01 7.04
CA TRP A 128 7.44 2.97 6.02
C TRP A 128 6.77 3.53 4.76
N LYS A 129 7.38 3.26 3.61
CA LYS A 129 6.90 3.67 2.28
C LYS A 129 6.97 2.49 1.32
N VAL A 130 6.11 2.50 0.30
CA VAL A 130 6.27 1.62 -0.87
C VAL A 130 7.36 2.20 -1.76
N VAL A 131 8.42 1.45 -1.98
CA VAL A 131 9.56 1.88 -2.83
C VAL A 131 9.54 1.23 -4.20
N ASN A 132 8.90 0.07 -4.33
CA ASN A 132 8.64 -0.55 -5.63
C ASN A 132 7.37 -1.42 -5.58
N PHE A 133 6.75 -1.64 -6.74
CA PHE A 133 5.65 -2.58 -6.93
C PHE A 133 5.62 -3.10 -8.38
N ASP A 134 5.29 -4.37 -8.57
CA ASP A 134 5.23 -5.01 -9.89
C ASP A 134 4.14 -6.10 -9.95
N GLU A 135 3.58 -6.33 -11.14
CA GLU A 135 2.62 -7.41 -11.43
C GLU A 135 3.32 -8.55 -12.18
N TYR A 136 2.99 -9.82 -11.90
CA TYR A 136 3.59 -11.00 -12.54
C TYR A 136 2.65 -12.22 -12.72
#